data_AF-A0A429AGY8-F1
#
_entry.id   AF-A0A429AGY8-F1
#
_cell.length_a   1.000
_cell.length_b   1.000
_cell.length_c   1.000
_cell.angle_alpha   90.00
_cell.angle_beta   90.00
_cell.angle_gamma   90.00
#
_symmetry.space_group_name_H-M   'P 1'
#
loop_
_entity.id
_entity.type
_entity.pdbx_description
1 polymer ?
#
loop_
_entity_poly.entity_id
_entity_poly.type
_entity_poly.pdbx_seq_one_letter_code
_entity_poly.pdbx_strand_id
1 'polypeptide(L)'
;MRTPCGKKSSGGCCTTRPPAPRKSSPSTSKTSTWSFAAPASSPRAAPSSTCTGRGRLSYPRAEYLFKSASAKLDPHRQGWTLHQLRHSALQHLAQAGRTAPELQAKSRHQHLASLGRYVRLGEETSARLTAEADPAQRRRTR
;
A
#
# COMPACT_ATOMS: atom_id res chain seq x y z
N MET A 1 21.67 -32.48 -50.10
CA MET A 1 20.72 -31.46 -50.57
C MET A 1 19.42 -32.15 -50.99
N ARG A 2 18.31 -31.89 -50.28
CA ARG A 2 16.97 -32.40 -50.64
C ARG A 2 15.95 -31.29 -50.34
N THR A 3 15.47 -30.65 -51.40
CA THR A 3 14.08 -30.18 -51.53
C THR A 3 13.40 -31.15 -52.51
N PRO A 4 12.07 -31.15 -52.76
CA PRO A 4 11.01 -30.22 -52.32
C PRO A 4 9.72 -30.95 -51.82
N CYS A 5 8.70 -30.22 -51.35
CA CYS A 5 7.31 -30.40 -51.79
C CYS A 5 6.43 -29.30 -51.17
N GLY A 6 5.54 -28.72 -51.96
CA GLY A 6 4.72 -27.58 -51.59
C GLY A 6 3.22 -27.86 -51.54
N LYS A 7 2.51 -26.79 -51.11
CA LYS A 7 1.10 -26.44 -51.33
C LYS A 7 0.03 -27.43 -50.81
N LYS A 8 -0.86 -26.91 -49.95
CA LYS A 8 -2.20 -26.44 -50.36
C LYS A 8 -2.93 -25.71 -49.22
N SER A 9 -3.77 -24.79 -49.67
CA SER A 9 -4.67 -23.92 -48.93
C SER A 9 -5.99 -24.65 -48.60
N SER A 10 -6.53 -24.40 -47.42
CA SER A 10 -7.97 -24.43 -47.10
C SER A 10 -8.10 -23.69 -45.76
N GLY A 11 -8.85 -22.60 -45.67
CA GLY A 11 -10.28 -22.57 -45.90
C GLY A 11 -10.91 -22.47 -44.51
N GLY A 12 -11.35 -21.27 -44.15
CA GLY A 12 -11.81 -20.96 -42.81
C GLY A 12 -13.09 -21.69 -42.41
N CYS A 13 -13.34 -21.71 -41.11
CA CYS A 13 -14.71 -21.74 -40.59
C CYS A 13 -14.76 -20.95 -39.28
N CYS A 14 -15.21 -19.71 -39.42
CA CYS A 14 -15.78 -18.89 -38.38
C CYS A 14 -16.88 -19.68 -37.65
N THR A 15 -16.72 -19.87 -36.33
CA THR A 15 -17.86 -20.13 -35.44
C THR A 15 -17.83 -19.14 -34.31
N THR A 16 -18.38 -17.96 -34.62
CA THR A 16 -18.79 -16.94 -33.68
C THR A 16 -19.83 -17.56 -32.73
N ARG A 17 -19.46 -17.71 -31.46
CA ARG A 17 -20.35 -18.17 -30.40
C ARG A 17 -21.44 -17.10 -30.17
N PRO A 18 -22.74 -17.43 -30.20
CA PRO A 18 -23.79 -16.44 -29.97
C PRO A 18 -23.77 -15.98 -28.50
N PRO A 19 -23.98 -14.67 -28.21
CA PRO A 19 -24.14 -14.19 -26.85
C PRO A 19 -25.49 -14.63 -26.27
N ALA A 20 -25.48 -15.09 -25.03
CA ALA A 20 -26.67 -15.50 -24.28
C ALA A 20 -27.68 -14.33 -24.15
N PRO A 21 -29.00 -14.61 -24.11
CA PRO A 21 -30.01 -13.59 -23.95
C PRO A 21 -29.88 -12.88 -22.59
N ARG A 22 -29.84 -11.55 -22.65
CA ARG A 22 -29.98 -10.63 -21.51
C ARG A 22 -31.34 -10.86 -20.86
N LYS A 23 -31.36 -11.39 -19.64
CA LYS A 23 -32.55 -11.37 -18.80
C LYS A 23 -32.67 -9.99 -18.13
N SER A 24 -33.47 -9.13 -18.75
CA SER A 24 -33.94 -7.88 -18.16
C SER A 24 -34.82 -8.21 -16.95
N SER A 25 -34.30 -8.04 -15.74
CA SER A 25 -35.11 -8.09 -14.52
C SER A 25 -35.68 -6.69 -14.22
N PRO A 26 -36.94 -6.59 -13.79
CA PRO A 26 -37.67 -5.34 -13.71
C PRO A 26 -37.11 -4.42 -12.61
N SER A 27 -36.95 -3.16 -12.99
CA SER A 27 -36.67 -2.00 -12.15
C SER A 27 -37.75 -1.87 -11.06
N THR A 28 -37.45 -2.38 -9.87
CA THR A 28 -38.10 -1.91 -8.64
C THR A 28 -37.28 -0.76 -8.10
N SER A 29 -37.62 0.44 -8.55
CA SER A 29 -37.18 1.69 -7.95
C SER A 29 -37.72 1.77 -6.52
N LYS A 30 -36.98 1.19 -5.56
CA LYS A 30 -37.11 1.55 -4.15
C LYS A 30 -36.31 2.83 -3.92
N THR A 31 -37.00 3.96 -4.03
CA THR A 31 -36.55 5.22 -3.42
C THR A 31 -36.53 5.03 -1.92
N SER A 32 -35.41 4.54 -1.40
CA SER A 32 -35.12 4.64 0.03
C SER A 32 -34.65 6.06 0.28
N THR A 33 -35.58 6.93 0.63
CA THR A 33 -35.26 8.23 1.24
C THR A 33 -34.69 7.94 2.63
N TRP A 34 -33.37 7.94 2.74
CA TRP A 34 -32.70 8.01 4.04
C TRP A 34 -32.86 9.44 4.53
N SER A 35 -33.99 9.73 5.17
CA SER A 35 -34.15 10.94 5.95
C SER A 35 -33.26 10.85 7.18
N PHE A 36 -32.01 11.32 7.07
CA PHE A 36 -31.17 11.59 8.22
C PHE A 36 -31.59 12.91 8.87
N ALA A 37 -32.66 12.88 9.66
CA ALA A 37 -32.91 13.88 10.68
C ALA A 37 -32.50 13.27 12.03
N ALA A 38 -31.20 13.30 12.34
CA ALA A 38 -30.74 13.01 13.69
C ALA A 38 -30.95 14.28 14.56
N PRO A 39 -31.64 14.20 15.71
CA PRO A 39 -31.68 15.32 16.64
C PRO A 39 -30.26 15.59 17.14
N ALA A 40 -29.90 16.87 17.23
CA ALA A 40 -28.60 17.33 17.71
C ALA A 40 -28.32 16.75 19.10
N SER A 41 -27.59 15.63 19.13
CA SER A 41 -26.99 15.14 20.36
C SER A 41 -25.96 16.18 20.78
N SER A 42 -26.12 16.72 22.00
CA SER A 42 -25.12 17.57 22.64
C SER A 42 -23.73 16.95 22.45
N PRO A 43 -22.68 17.72 22.12
CA PRO A 43 -21.36 17.15 21.91
C PRO A 43 -20.93 16.50 23.21
N ARG A 44 -20.99 15.16 23.24
CA ARG A 44 -20.44 14.35 24.32
C ARG A 44 -19.01 14.82 24.51
N ALA A 45 -18.65 15.21 25.73
CA ALA A 45 -17.33 15.71 26.07
C ALA A 45 -16.27 14.87 25.34
N ALA A 46 -15.56 15.51 24.39
CA ALA A 46 -14.59 14.80 23.57
C ALA A 46 -13.58 14.19 24.54
N PRO A 47 -13.29 12.88 24.46
CA PRO A 47 -12.40 12.24 25.40
C PRO A 47 -11.08 13.01 25.42
N SER A 48 -10.69 13.56 26.56
CA SER A 48 -9.46 14.35 26.68
C SER A 48 -8.26 13.41 26.72
N SER A 49 -7.12 13.91 26.25
CA SER A 49 -5.81 13.32 26.54
C SER A 49 -5.53 13.54 28.02
N THR A 50 -5.41 12.46 28.79
CA THR A 50 -5.27 12.48 30.25
C THR A 50 -4.01 13.20 30.73
N CYS A 51 -3.00 13.33 29.86
CA CYS A 51 -1.74 14.01 30.17
C CYS A 51 -1.70 15.49 29.74
N THR A 52 -2.55 15.94 28.81
CA THR A 52 -2.43 17.28 28.21
C THR A 52 -3.66 18.16 28.42
N GLY A 53 -4.76 17.60 28.93
CA GLY A 53 -6.04 18.29 29.07
C GLY A 53 -6.70 18.67 27.73
N ARG A 54 -6.07 18.33 26.59
CA ARG A 54 -6.58 18.64 25.25
C ARG A 54 -7.55 17.56 24.79
N GLY A 55 -8.64 17.95 24.13
CA GLY A 55 -9.57 17.02 23.49
C GLY A 55 -8.86 16.11 22.46
N ARG A 56 -9.23 14.83 22.41
CA ARG A 56 -8.74 13.91 21.38
C ARG A 56 -9.23 14.37 20.01
N LEU A 57 -8.30 14.49 19.07
CA LEU A 57 -8.61 14.77 17.68
C LEU A 57 -8.95 13.48 16.93
N SER A 58 -9.99 13.52 16.11
CA SER A 58 -10.21 12.49 15.10
C SER A 58 -9.06 12.50 14.08
N TYR A 59 -8.76 11.35 13.47
CA TYR A 59 -7.70 11.24 12.46
C TYR A 59 -7.86 12.25 11.30
N PRO A 60 -9.05 12.42 10.69
CA PRO A 60 -9.23 13.40 9.62
C PRO A 60 -8.96 14.83 10.09
N ARG A 61 -9.32 15.16 11.35
CA ARG A 61 -9.04 16.49 11.91
C ARG A 61 -7.56 16.70 12.16
N ALA A 62 -6.86 15.70 12.69
CA ALA A 62 -5.41 15.75 12.88
C ALA A 62 -4.68 15.91 11.53
N GLU A 63 -5.10 15.16 10.51
CA GLU A 63 -4.52 15.26 9.18
C GLU A 63 -4.77 16.63 8.53
N TYR A 64 -5.98 17.18 8.65
CA TYR A 64 -6.29 18.53 8.17
C TYR A 64 -5.39 19.60 8.83
N LEU A 65 -5.27 19.56 10.16
CA LEU A 65 -4.42 20.51 10.88
C LEU A 65 -2.94 20.36 10.47
N PHE A 66 -2.45 19.13 10.30
CA PHE A 66 -1.09 18.89 9.88
C PHE A 66 -0.82 19.37 8.45
N LYS A 67 -1.74 19.11 7.50
CA LYS A 67 -1.66 19.64 6.13
C LYS A 67 -1.65 21.17 6.13
N SER A 68 -2.54 21.79 6.90
CA SER A 68 -2.61 23.26 6.96
C SER A 68 -1.34 23.89 7.53
N ALA A 69 -0.69 23.26 8.50
CA ALA A 69 0.56 23.73 9.08
C ALA A 69 1.75 23.51 8.12
N SER A 70 1.80 22.36 7.46
CA SER A 70 2.88 21.99 6.53
C SER A 70 2.75 22.64 5.15
N ALA A 71 1.59 23.16 4.78
CA ALA A 71 1.38 23.86 3.50
C ALA A 71 2.30 25.07 3.29
N LYS A 72 2.79 25.70 4.38
CA LYS A 72 3.77 26.79 4.30
C LYS A 72 5.19 26.32 3.99
N LEU A 73 5.50 25.07 4.33
CA LEU A 73 6.80 24.43 4.16
C LEU A 73 6.90 23.68 2.83
N ASP A 74 5.76 23.29 2.26
CA ASP A 74 5.67 22.57 0.99
C ASP A 74 5.73 23.55 -0.20
N PRO A 75 6.68 23.37 -1.15
CA PRO A 75 6.73 24.15 -2.40
C PRO A 75 5.42 24.10 -3.20
N HIS A 76 4.68 22.99 -3.13
CA HIS A 76 3.41 22.80 -3.84
C HIS A 76 2.19 23.30 -3.06
N ARG A 77 2.38 23.77 -1.82
CA ARG A 77 1.33 24.25 -0.90
C ARG A 77 0.18 23.24 -0.65
N GLN A 78 0.40 21.96 -0.89
CA GLN A 78 -0.59 20.91 -0.62
C GLN A 78 -0.46 20.37 0.81
N GLY A 79 0.74 20.50 1.38
CA GLY A 79 1.06 20.00 2.71
C GLY A 79 1.22 18.47 2.70
N TRP A 80 1.78 17.95 3.79
CA TRP A 80 2.08 16.52 3.90
C TRP A 80 1.01 15.79 4.68
N THR A 81 0.89 14.48 4.44
CA THR A 81 -0.01 13.61 5.20
C THR A 81 0.68 13.03 6.43
N LEU A 82 -0.10 12.64 7.44
CA LEU A 82 0.45 11.90 8.61
C LEU A 82 1.02 10.54 8.21
N HIS A 83 0.52 9.94 7.13
CA HIS A 83 1.07 8.70 6.57
C HIS A 83 2.46 8.94 5.97
N GLN A 84 2.66 10.02 5.21
CA GLN A 84 3.97 10.41 4.68
C GLN A 84 4.97 10.71 5.79
N LEU A 85 4.52 11.34 6.88
CA LEU A 85 5.35 11.56 8.06
C LEU A 85 5.81 10.24 8.70
N ARG A 86 4.90 9.27 8.86
CA ARG A 86 5.27 7.93 9.36
C ARG A 86 6.25 7.24 8.41
N HIS A 87 6.01 7.30 7.11
CA HIS A 87 6.83 6.64 6.10
C HIS A 87 8.26 7.20 6.08
N SER A 88 8.41 8.53 6.05
CA SER A 88 9.73 9.18 6.10
C SER A 88 10.49 8.90 7.40
N ALA A 89 9.81 8.90 8.55
CA ALA A 89 10.43 8.55 9.82
C ALA A 89 11.01 7.11 9.82
N LEU A 90 10.28 6.15 9.26
CA LEU A 90 10.76 4.76 9.14
C LEU A 90 11.89 4.64 8.12
N GLN A 91 11.82 5.38 7.02
CA GLN A 91 12.87 5.40 6.02
C GLN A 91 14.18 5.96 6.59
N HIS A 92 14.11 7.03 7.39
CA HIS A 92 15.29 7.59 8.05
C HIS A 92 15.89 6.63 9.09
N LEU A 93 15.07 5.92 9.84
CA LEU A 93 15.55 4.90 10.77
C LEU A 93 16.23 3.74 10.04
N ALA A 94 15.67 3.31 8.91
CA ALA A 94 16.28 2.29 8.07
C ALA A 94 17.62 2.78 7.47
N GLN A 95 17.68 4.03 7.01
CA GLN A 95 18.91 4.64 6.51
C GLN A 95 19.98 4.80 7.60
N ALA A 96 19.57 5.01 8.85
CA ALA A 96 20.47 5.01 10.00
C ALA A 96 21.00 3.60 10.37
N GLY A 97 20.72 2.58 9.55
CA GLY A 97 21.21 1.21 9.74
C GLY A 97 20.48 0.44 10.85
N ARG A 98 19.30 0.88 11.27
CA ARG A 98 18.50 0.17 12.28
C ARG A 98 18.01 -1.16 11.76
N THR A 99 18.01 -2.16 12.63
CA THR A 99 17.65 -3.52 12.24
C THR A 99 16.13 -3.66 12.03
N ALA A 100 15.70 -4.65 11.25
CA ALA A 100 14.27 -4.88 10.99
C ALA A 100 13.42 -5.06 12.27
N PRO A 101 13.88 -5.75 13.34
CA PRO A 101 13.15 -5.83 14.61
C PRO A 101 12.98 -4.47 15.31
N GLU A 102 13.98 -3.59 15.25
CA GLU A 102 13.89 -2.24 15.82
C GLU A 102 12.85 -1.39 15.09
N LEU A 103 12.84 -1.46 13.76
CA LEU A 103 11.81 -0.83 12.92
C LEU A 103 10.42 -1.37 13.23
N GLN A 104 10.30 -2.67 13.50
CA GLN A 104 9.04 -3.30 13.90
C GLN A 104 8.56 -2.77 15.24
N ALA A 105 9.43 -2.71 16.25
CA ALA A 105 9.08 -2.19 17.57
C ALA A 105 8.60 -0.73 17.50
N LYS A 106 9.24 0.09 16.66
CA LYS A 106 8.85 1.50 16.47
C LYS A 106 7.53 1.64 15.70
N SER A 107 7.32 0.89 14.63
CA SER A 107 6.11 0.98 13.80
C SER A 107 4.91 0.21 14.38
N ARG A 108 5.17 -0.77 15.24
CA ARG A 108 4.21 -1.76 15.73
C ARG A 108 3.55 -2.55 14.60
N HIS A 109 4.31 -2.86 13.55
CA HIS A 109 3.82 -3.76 12.50
C HIS A 109 3.70 -5.18 13.04
N GLN A 110 2.57 -5.82 12.76
CA GLN A 110 2.34 -7.21 13.16
C GLN A 110 3.26 -8.19 12.43
N HIS A 111 3.64 -7.86 11.18
CA HIS A 111 4.45 -8.72 10.34
C HIS A 111 5.74 -8.02 9.88
N LEU A 112 6.85 -8.74 9.96
CA LEU A 112 8.16 -8.31 9.47
C LEU A 112 8.16 -8.10 7.94
N ALA A 113 7.39 -8.90 7.20
CA ALA A 113 7.28 -8.76 5.74
C ALA A 113 6.83 -7.36 5.31
N SER A 114 5.99 -6.69 6.10
CA SER A 114 5.53 -5.32 5.82
C SER A 114 6.64 -4.26 5.94
N LEU A 115 7.79 -4.60 6.53
CA LEU A 115 8.95 -3.69 6.66
C LEU A 115 9.94 -3.80 5.50
N GLY A 116 9.80 -4.79 4.61
CA GLY A 116 10.69 -4.98 3.47
C GLY A 116 10.77 -3.75 2.55
N ARG A 117 9.77 -2.86 2.58
CA ARG A 117 9.78 -1.59 1.83
C ARG A 117 10.79 -0.56 2.36
N TYR A 118 11.19 -0.66 3.64
CA TYR A 118 12.11 0.29 4.29
C TYR A 118 13.55 -0.21 4.32
N VAL A 119 13.75 -1.53 4.44
CA VAL A 119 15.07 -2.15 4.53
C VAL A 119 15.67 -2.28 3.12
N ARG A 120 16.40 -1.25 2.68
CA ARG A 120 17.25 -1.36 1.48
C ARG A 120 18.63 -1.85 1.88
N LEU A 121 18.85 -3.15 1.72
CA LEU A 121 20.21 -3.68 1.69
C LEU A 121 20.85 -3.21 0.39
N GLY A 122 22.02 -2.54 0.46
CA GLY A 122 22.76 -2.15 -0.73
C GLY A 122 23.13 -3.38 -1.56
N GLU A 123 23.20 -3.25 -2.89
CA GLU A 123 23.49 -4.38 -3.79
C GLU A 123 24.80 -5.07 -3.40
N GLU A 124 25.83 -4.30 -3.02
CA GLU A 124 27.11 -4.82 -2.56
C GLU A 124 27.00 -5.61 -1.25
N THR A 125 26.22 -5.13 -0.27
CA THR A 125 25.98 -5.85 0.99
C THR A 125 25.18 -7.13 0.76
N SER A 126 24.22 -7.09 -0.17
CA SER A 126 23.43 -8.24 -0.55
C SER A 126 24.29 -9.28 -1.26
N ALA A 127 25.11 -8.86 -2.23
CA ALA A 127 26.03 -9.70 -2.98
C ALA A 127 27.08 -10.36 -2.08
N ARG A 128 27.63 -9.61 -1.11
CA ARG A 128 28.56 -10.17 -0.09
C ARG A 128 27.90 -11.24 0.76
N LEU A 129 26.70 -10.97 1.29
CA LEU A 129 25.95 -11.94 2.08
C LEU A 129 25.58 -13.19 1.27
N THR A 130 25.21 -13.03 -0.01
CA THR A 130 24.96 -14.15 -0.92
C THR A 130 26.23 -14.96 -1.19
N ALA A 131 27.38 -14.29 -1.39
CA ALA A 131 28.66 -14.97 -1.60
C ALA A 131 29.15 -15.74 -0.37
N GLU A 132 28.92 -15.22 0.84
CA GLU A 132 29.27 -15.88 2.11
C GLU A 132 28.32 -17.03 2.46
N ALA A 133 27.05 -16.90 2.08
CA ALA A 133 26.04 -17.94 2.25
C ALA A 133 26.12 -19.05 1.18
N ASP A 134 26.86 -18.85 0.08
CA ASP A 134 26.97 -19.81 -1.01
C ASP A 134 27.55 -21.17 -0.53
N PRO A 135 26.79 -22.27 -0.64
CA PRO A 135 27.28 -23.60 -0.25
C PRO A 135 28.36 -24.15 -1.19
N ALA A 136 28.50 -23.64 -2.42
CA ALA A 136 29.53 -24.11 -3.35
C ALA A 136 30.94 -23.66 -2.91
N GLN A 137 31.08 -22.50 -2.28
CA GLN A 137 32.31 -22.05 -1.60
C GLN A 137 32.77 -23.02 -0.50
N ARG A 138 31.84 -23.56 0.30
CA ARG A 138 32.15 -24.50 1.40
C ARG A 138 32.61 -25.88 0.92
N ARG A 139 32.17 -26.31 -0.27
CA ARG A 139 32.58 -27.61 -0.83
C ARG A 139 33.99 -27.56 -1.43
N ARG A 140 34.49 -26.39 -1.81
CA ARG A 140 35.84 -26.20 -2.36
C ARG A 140 36.92 -26.15 -1.29
N THR A 141 36.54 -25.86 -0.05
CA THR A 141 37.43 -25.72 1.11
C THR A 141 37.56 -27.01 1.93
N ARG A 142 36.91 -28.11 1.51
CA ARG A 142 36.99 -29.41 2.17
C ARG A 142 37.86 -30.38 1.39
#